data_AF-A0A0A1E350-F1
#
_entry.id   AF-A0A0A1E350-F1
#
_cell.length_a   1.000
_cell.length_b   1.000
_cell.length_c   1.000
_cell.angle_alpha   90.00
_cell.angle_beta   90.00
_cell.angle_gamma   90.00
#
_symmetry.space_group_name_H-M   'P 1'
#
loop_
_entity.id
_entity.type
_entity.pdbx_description
1 polymer ?
#
loop_
_entity_poly.entity_id
_entity_poly.type
_entity_poly.pdbx_seq_one_letter_code
_entity_poly.pdbx_strand_id
1 'polypeptide(L)' 'EKAIKEWGQPKSKITHLVFCTTSGVDMPGADYRLATLLGLPLSVNRLMLYSQACHMGAAMLRIAKDLAENN' A
#
# COMPACT_ATOMS: atom_id res chain seq x y z
N GLU A 1 -1.94 -12.28 -1.61
CA GLU A 1 -3.38 -11.92 -1.80
C GLU A 1 -4.34 -12.39 -0.69
N LYS A 2 -3.87 -12.91 0.46
CA LYS A 2 -4.78 -13.45 1.50
C LYS A 2 -5.79 -12.42 2.02
N ALA A 3 -5.33 -11.21 2.37
CA ALA A 3 -6.20 -10.15 2.88
C ALA A 3 -7.28 -9.68 1.88
N ILE A 4 -6.95 -9.59 0.58
CA ILE A 4 -7.94 -9.23 -0.46
C ILE A 4 -9.00 -10.34 -0.59
N LYS A 5 -8.57 -11.61 -0.51
CA LYS A 5 -9.49 -12.75 -0.54
C LYS A 5 -10.39 -12.79 0.70
N GLU A 6 -9.86 -12.46 1.87
CA GLU A 6 -10.62 -12.34 3.12
C GLU A 6 -11.60 -11.17 3.08
N TRP A 7 -11.21 -10.04 2.49
CA TRP A 7 -12.10 -8.89 2.31
C TRP A 7 -13.28 -9.17 1.36
N GLY A 8 -13.10 -10.04 0.37
CA GLY A 8 -14.16 -10.53 -0.51
C GLY A 8 -14.72 -9.50 -1.52
N GLN A 9 -14.17 -8.29 -1.57
CA GLN A 9 -14.59 -7.24 -2.51
C GLN A 9 -13.69 -7.16 -3.74
N PRO A 10 -14.17 -6.54 -4.84
CA PRO A 10 -13.37 -6.37 -6.04
C PRO A 10 -12.15 -5.47 -5.77
N LYS A 11 -10.99 -5.88 -6.33
CA LYS A 11 -9.73 -5.13 -6.24
C LYS A 11 -9.84 -3.69 -6.74
N SER A 12 -10.77 -3.42 -7.67
CA SER A 12 -11.02 -2.09 -8.22
C SER A 12 -11.51 -1.07 -7.17
N LYS A 13 -12.02 -1.52 -6.02
CA LYS A 13 -12.43 -0.65 -4.91
C LYS A 13 -11.28 -0.20 -4.02
N ILE A 14 -10.08 -0.75 -4.19
CA ILE A 14 -8.90 -0.29 -3.46
C ILE A 14 -8.55 1.09 -4.03
N THR A 15 -8.59 2.12 -3.18
CA THR A 15 -8.32 3.52 -3.57
C THR A 15 -6.90 3.95 -3.23
N HIS A 16 -6.35 3.41 -2.15
CA HIS A 16 -5.03 3.76 -1.63
C HIS A 16 -4.19 2.50 -1.43
N LEU A 17 -2.91 2.58 -1.77
CA LEU A 17 -1.91 1.55 -1.47
C LEU A 17 -0.78 2.20 -0.69
N VAL A 18 -0.65 1.83 0.58
CA VAL A 18 0.45 2.26 1.44
C VAL A 18 1.43 1.10 1.56
N PHE A 19 2.68 1.29 1.14
CA PHE A 19 3.72 0.26 1.20
C PHE A 19 4.97 0.79 1.90
N CYS A 20 5.65 -0.10 2.63
CA CYS A 20 6.85 0.22 3.39
C CYS A 20 7.84 -0.92 3.24
N THR A 21 9.09 -0.58 2.91
CA THR A 21 10.20 -1.53 2.90
C THR A 21 11.42 -0.94 3.61
N THR A 22 12.10 -1.77 4.39
CA THR A 22 13.43 -1.50 4.95
C THR A 22 14.55 -1.99 4.03
N SER A 23 14.23 -2.91 3.12
CA SER A 23 15.20 -3.62 2.29
C SER A 23 15.28 -2.96 0.91
N GLY A 24 16.20 -2.01 0.77
CA GLY A 24 16.54 -1.39 -0.51
C GLY A 24 15.61 -0.24 -0.92
N VAL A 25 16.13 0.58 -1.85
CA VAL A 25 15.40 1.66 -2.52
C VAL A 25 15.42 1.35 -4.00
N ASP A 26 14.25 1.10 -4.58
CA ASP A 26 14.08 0.80 -6.01
C ASP A 26 13.32 1.94 -6.70
N MET A 27 13.62 2.19 -7.98
CA MET A 27 12.88 3.12 -8.83
C MET A 27 12.54 2.43 -10.17
N PRO A 28 11.26 2.25 -10.54
CA PRO A 28 10.05 2.60 -9.78
C PRO A 28 9.91 1.76 -8.51
N GLY A 29 9.26 2.33 -7.50
CA GLY A 29 9.21 1.75 -6.17
C GLY A 29 8.51 0.40 -6.07
N ALA A 30 8.75 -0.28 -4.94
CA ALA A 30 8.14 -1.56 -4.65
C ALA A 30 6.60 -1.50 -4.62
N ASP A 31 6.03 -0.33 -4.30
CA ASP A 31 4.60 -0.03 -4.40
C ASP A 31 4.08 -0.21 -5.84
N TYR A 32 4.83 0.24 -6.84
CA TYR A 32 4.44 0.13 -8.24
C TYR A 32 4.45 -1.33 -8.69
N ARG A 33 5.54 -2.05 -8.37
CA ARG A 33 5.67 -3.47 -8.68
C ARG A 33 4.55 -4.29 -8.02
N LEU A 34 4.24 -4.00 -6.76
CA LEU A 34 3.14 -4.65 -6.04
C LEU A 34 1.78 -4.34 -6.69
N ALA A 35 1.54 -3.10 -7.09
CA ALA A 35 0.30 -2.70 -7.78
C ALA A 35 0.12 -3.48 -9.09
N THR A 36 1.18 -3.62 -9.89
CA THR A 36 1.16 -4.41 -11.12
C THR A 36 0.93 -5.88 -10.86
N LEU A 37 1.61 -6.47 -9.87
CA LEU A 37 1.47 -7.89 -9.53
C LEU A 37 0.06 -8.23 -9.00
N LEU A 38 -0.57 -7.31 -8.27
CA LEU A 38 -1.93 -7.49 -7.76
C LEU A 38 -3.01 -7.17 -8.81
N GLY A 39 -2.64 -6.56 -9.95
CA GLY A 39 -3.60 -6.10 -10.95
C GLY A 39 -4.46 -4.94 -10.45
N LEU A 40 -3.88 -4.04 -9.65
CA LEU A 40 -4.58 -2.86 -9.13
C LEU A 40 -4.77 -1.80 -10.23
N PRO A 41 -5.83 -0.99 -10.15
CA PRO A 41 -6.02 0.14 -11.07
C PRO A 41 -4.84 1.12 -11.02
N LEU A 42 -4.52 1.74 -12.16
CA LEU A 42 -3.50 2.80 -12.22
C LEU A 42 -3.94 4.09 -11.48
N SER A 43 -5.23 4.23 -11.17
CA SER A 43 -5.80 5.34 -10.41
C SER A 43 -5.59 5.23 -8.90
N VAL A 44 -5.04 4.11 -8.41
CA VAL A 44 -4.78 3.93 -6.98
C VAL A 44 -3.69 4.90 -6.54
N ASN A 45 -3.98 5.65 -5.48
CA ASN A 45 -3.05 6.59 -4.90
C ASN A 45 -2.01 5.82 -4.07
N ARG A 46 -0.73 5.94 -4.44
CA ARG A 46 0.35 5.10 -3.90
C ARG A 46 1.24 5.92 -2.99
N LEU A 47 1.39 5.44 -1.75
CA LEU A 47 2.31 6.01 -0.78
C LEU A 47 3.40 4.98 -0.48
N MET A 48 4.63 5.29 -0.91
CA MET A 48 5.81 4.47 -0.65
C MET A 48 6.67 5.11 0.43
N LEU A 49 6.95 4.36 1.51
CA LEU A 49 7.82 4.80 2.59
C LEU A 49 9.08 3.94 2.64
N TYR A 50 10.23 4.57 2.41
CA TYR A 50 11.55 3.93 2.43
C TYR A 50 12.27 4.11 3.76
N SER A 51 13.16 3.17 4.08
CA SER A 51 14.12 3.28 5.19
C SER A 51 13.47 3.38 6.57
N GLN A 52 12.35 2.67 6.73
CA GLN A 52 11.44 2.81 7.85
C GLN A 52 11.51 1.56 8.76
N ALA A 53 12.04 1.70 9.97
CA ALA A 53 12.36 0.57 10.87
C ALA A 53 11.11 -0.06 11.54
N CYS A 54 11.30 -0.84 12.60
CA CYS A 54 10.29 -1.73 13.21
C CYS A 54 8.96 -1.05 13.62
N HIS A 55 8.96 0.26 13.88
CA HIS A 55 7.78 1.01 14.32
C HIS A 55 6.80 1.35 13.19
N MET A 56 7.20 1.12 11.94
CA MET A 56 6.46 1.63 10.78
C MET A 56 5.23 0.82 10.43
N GLY A 57 5.07 -0.39 10.97
CA GLY A 57 3.80 -1.10 10.91
C GLY A 57 2.67 -0.32 11.60
N ALA A 58 2.90 0.19 12.81
CA ALA A 58 1.90 0.98 13.54
C ALA A 58 1.69 2.36 12.92
N ALA A 59 2.78 3.02 12.47
CA ALA A 59 2.68 4.30 11.79
C ALA A 59 1.91 4.18 10.47
N MET A 60 2.06 3.09 9.73
CA MET A 60 1.32 2.85 8.49
C MET A 60 -0.18 2.72 8.75
N LEU A 61 -0.60 2.04 9.83
CA LEU A 61 -2.01 1.98 10.20
C LEU A 61 -2.58 3.36 10.56
N ARG A 62 -1.79 4.19 11.26
CA ARG A 62 -2.19 5.59 11.53
C ARG A 62 -2.37 6.37 10.23
N ILE A 63 -1.41 6.29 9.32
CA ILE A 63 -1.50 6.96 8.00
C ILE A 63 -2.68 6.42 7.20
N ALA A 64 -2.90 5.11 7.21
CA ALA A 64 -4.03 4.47 6.53
C ALA A 64 -5.37 4.92 7.12
N LYS A 65 -5.46 5.13 8.44
CA LYS A 65 -6.63 5.72 9.10
C LYS A 65 -6.86 7.15 8.61
N ASP A 66 -5.83 8.00 8.67
CA ASP A 66 -5.93 9.39 8.23
C ASP A 66 -6.36 9.48 6.75
N LEU A 67 -5.84 8.60 5.90
CA LEU A 67 -6.24 8.49 4.49
C LEU A 67 -7.66 7.96 4.33
N ALA A 68 -8.07 6.95 5.11
CA ALA A 68 -9.42 6.40 5.01
C ALA A 68 -10.50 7.38 5.51
N GLU A 69 -10.19 8.21 6.51
CA GLU A 69 -11.12 9.19 7.09
C GLU A 69 -11.19 10.50 6.28
N ASN A 70 -10.11 10.90 5.60
CA ASN A 70 -10.02 12.15 4.84
C ASN A 70 -10.07 11.98 3.32
N ASN A 71 -10.50 10.81 2.82
CA ASN A 71 -10.62 10.52 1.39
C ASN A 71 -12.00 10.88 0.84
#